data_AF-A0A3C0SSD0-F1
#
_entry.id   AF-A0A3C0SSD0-F1
#
_cell.length_a   1.000
_cell.length_b   1.000
_cell.length_c   1.000
_cell.angle_alpha   90.00
_cell.angle_beta   90.00
_cell.angle_gamma   90.00
#
_symmetry.space_group_name_H-M   'P 1'
#
loop_
_entity.id
_entity.type
_entity.pdbx_description
1 polymer ?
#
loop_
_entity_poly.entity_id
_entity_poly.type
_entity_poly.pdbx_seq_one_letter_code
_entity_poly.pdbx_strand_id
1 'polypeptide(L)'
;MILDVEIINQLPEYKNGCEATSLTMMLNYAGVNVNKDSVIEKVKRDSTPIKYDSEENIIEWGNPRLGFVGDITGKTPGYSIDPVALAPVINEYLPGKALDLTGSDYSEL
;
A
#
# COMPACT_ATOMS: atom_id res chain seq x y z
N MET A 1 11.54 18.05 -13.54
CA MET A 1 11.49 18.72 -12.23
C MET A 1 11.58 17.64 -11.18
N ILE A 2 12.40 17.81 -10.14
CA ILE A 2 12.41 16.90 -8.98
C ILE A 2 11.49 17.53 -7.94
N LEU A 3 10.55 16.76 -7.39
CA LEU A 3 9.64 17.23 -6.35
C LEU A 3 10.39 17.26 -5.00
N ASP A 4 10.10 18.28 -4.20
CA ASP A 4 10.63 18.40 -2.84
C ASP A 4 9.70 17.66 -1.87
N VAL A 5 9.95 16.36 -1.70
CA VAL A 5 9.13 15.45 -0.88
C VAL A 5 9.94 15.00 0.33
N GLU A 6 9.34 15.08 1.52
CA GLU A 6 9.94 14.54 2.74
C GLU A 6 10.15 13.02 2.61
N ILE A 7 11.38 12.57 2.87
CA ILE A 7 11.72 11.15 2.78
C ILE A 7 11.33 10.45 4.08
N ILE A 8 10.43 9.47 3.96
CA ILE A 8 9.97 8.63 5.06
C ILE A 8 10.48 7.20 4.85
N ASN A 9 11.15 6.65 5.86
CA ASN A 9 11.62 5.26 5.82
C ASN A 9 10.53 4.31 6.34
N GLN A 10 10.28 3.21 5.63
CA GLN A 10 9.35 2.16 6.09
C GLN A 10 9.94 1.35 7.26
N LEU A 11 11.26 1.18 7.30
CA LEU A 11 11.98 0.41 8.31
C LEU A 11 12.26 1.25 9.57
N PRO A 12 12.40 0.59 10.74
CA PRO A 12 12.30 -0.86 10.98
C PRO A 12 10.88 -1.42 11.13
N GLU A 13 9.86 -0.56 11.21
CA GLU A 13 8.52 -0.94 11.68
C GLU A 13 7.74 -1.78 10.67
N TYR A 14 7.90 -1.50 9.37
CA TYR A 14 7.09 -2.10 8.30
C TYR A 14 7.95 -2.63 7.17
N LYS A 15 8.41 -3.88 7.28
CA LYS A 15 9.22 -4.53 6.25
C LYS A 15 8.51 -4.62 4.89
N ASN A 16 7.19 -4.74 4.89
CA ASN A 16 6.37 -4.79 3.67
C ASN A 16 5.49 -3.52 3.52
N GLY A 17 5.93 -2.38 4.10
CA GLY A 17 5.15 -1.14 4.14
C GLY A 17 5.47 -0.15 3.02
N CYS A 18 6.08 -0.58 1.92
CA CYS A 18 6.54 0.32 0.85
C CYS A 18 5.41 1.17 0.27
N GLU A 19 4.26 0.58 -0.01
CA GLU A 19 3.11 1.26 -0.63
C GLU A 19 2.50 2.28 0.32
N ALA A 20 2.27 1.90 1.58
CA ALA A 20 1.70 2.79 2.59
C ALA A 20 2.67 3.94 2.95
N THR A 21 3.98 3.66 3.00
CA THR A 21 5.01 4.69 3.24
C THR A 21 5.09 5.66 2.07
N SER A 22 5.06 5.15 0.83
CA SER A 22 5.04 5.99 -0.38
C SER A 22 3.77 6.84 -0.46
N LEU A 23 2.62 6.26 -0.10
CA LEU A 23 1.36 6.98 0.00
C LEU A 23 1.44 8.09 1.07
N THR A 24 2.08 7.82 2.21
CA THR A 24 2.29 8.84 3.25
C THR A 24 3.10 10.02 2.70
N MET A 25 4.20 9.77 1.99
CA MET A 25 5.00 10.81 1.34
C MET A 25 4.18 11.62 0.33
N MET A 26 3.36 10.95 -0.49
CA MET A 26 2.47 11.60 -1.45
C MET A 26 1.41 12.48 -0.77
N LEU A 27 0.77 11.98 0.30
CA LEU A 27 -0.23 12.72 1.08
C LEU A 27 0.39 13.96 1.74
N ASN A 28 1.57 13.83 2.34
CA ASN A 28 2.30 14.94 2.94
C ASN A 28 2.65 16.00 1.90
N TYR A 29 3.12 15.59 0.71
CA TYR A 29 3.39 16.51 -0.39
C TYR A 29 2.12 17.24 -0.88
N ALA A 30 0.97 16.57 -0.84
CA ALA A 30 -0.34 17.16 -1.16
C ALA A 30 -0.91 18.06 -0.04
N GLY A 31 -0.17 18.26 1.06
CA GLY A 31 -0.55 19.13 2.18
C GLY A 31 -1.35 18.44 3.29
N VAL A 32 -1.49 17.11 3.25
CA VAL A 32 -2.14 16.33 4.31
C VAL A 32 -1.07 15.89 5.29
N ASN A 33 -0.99 16.51 6.47
CA ASN A 33 0.01 16.16 7.48
C ASN A 33 -0.34 14.85 8.20
N VAL A 34 0.22 13.73 7.74
CA VAL A 34 -0.01 12.38 8.30
C VAL A 34 1.31 11.63 8.53
N ASN A 35 1.27 10.63 9.40
CA ASN A 35 2.36 9.67 9.57
C ASN A 35 1.99 8.31 8.96
N LYS A 36 3.02 7.48 8.74
CA LYS A 36 2.85 6.16 8.10
C LYS A 36 1.96 5.21 8.91
N ASP A 37 1.99 5.31 10.24
CA ASP A 37 1.17 4.46 11.12
C ASP A 37 -0.32 4.72 10.87
N SER A 38 -0.71 5.99 10.75
CA SER A 38 -2.09 6.42 10.47
C SER A 38 -2.59 5.92 9.12
N VAL A 39 -1.72 5.95 8.09
CA VAL A 39 -2.05 5.43 6.76
C VAL A 39 -2.21 3.91 6.82
N ILE A 40 -1.28 3.20 7.47
CA ILE A 40 -1.29 1.74 7.60
C ILE A 40 -2.52 1.24 8.37
N GLU A 41 -2.96 1.95 9.41
CA GLU A 41 -4.18 1.62 10.16
C GLU A 41 -5.44 1.66 9.29
N LYS A 42 -5.45 2.50 8.24
CA LYS A 42 -6.56 2.62 7.29
C LYS A 42 -6.47 1.65 6.12
N VAL A 43 -5.31 1.03 5.90
CA VAL A 43 -5.14 0.02 4.86
C VAL A 43 -5.98 -1.21 5.20
N LYS A 44 -7.02 -1.44 4.41
CA LYS A 44 -7.81 -2.67 4.47
C LYS A 44 -6.90 -3.87 4.23
N ARG A 45 -7.15 -4.97 4.94
CA ARG A 45 -6.44 -6.24 4.74
C ARG A 45 -7.30 -7.28 4.06
N ASP A 46 -6.64 -8.12 3.26
CA ASP A 46 -7.20 -9.38 2.80
C ASP A 46 -6.82 -10.47 3.83
N SER A 47 -7.83 -11.16 4.36
CA SER A 47 -7.69 -12.19 5.39
C SER A 47 -7.65 -13.61 4.84
N THR A 48 -7.61 -13.78 3.52
CA THR A 48 -7.51 -15.09 2.88
C THR A 48 -6.20 -15.76 3.31
N PRO A 49 -6.27 -16.94 3.95
CA PRO A 49 -5.09 -17.59 4.48
C PRO A 49 -4.18 -18.05 3.35
N ILE A 50 -2.88 -18.09 3.64
CA ILE A 50 -1.90 -18.75 2.80
C ILE A 50 -2.12 -20.26 2.85
N LYS A 51 -2.21 -20.89 1.67
CA LYS A 51 -2.29 -22.35 1.52
C LYS A 51 -1.07 -22.85 0.78
N TYR A 52 -0.54 -23.96 1.28
CA TYR A 52 0.61 -24.64 0.70
C TYR A 52 0.21 -26.02 0.17
N ASP A 53 0.88 -26.46 -0.88
CA ASP A 53 0.86 -27.87 -1.30
C ASP A 53 1.81 -28.74 -0.44
N SER A 54 1.96 -30.01 -0.81
CA SER A 54 2.85 -30.95 -0.11
C SER A 54 4.35 -30.64 -0.26
N GLU A 55 4.72 -29.76 -1.20
CA GLU A 55 6.10 -29.35 -1.47
C GLU A 55 6.40 -27.95 -0.89
N GLU A 56 5.51 -27.42 -0.05
CA GLU A 56 5.59 -26.08 0.55
C GLU A 56 5.51 -24.92 -0.46
N ASN A 57 4.96 -25.16 -1.66
CA ASN A 57 4.67 -24.07 -2.60
C ASN A 57 3.36 -23.38 -2.24
N ILE A 58 3.32 -22.05 -2.35
CA ILE A 58 2.08 -21.29 -2.18
C ILE A 58 1.16 -21.58 -3.37
N ILE A 59 -0.02 -22.15 -3.09
CA ILE A 59 -1.04 -22.45 -4.12
C ILE A 59 -2.23 -21.49 -4.08
N GLU A 60 -2.44 -20.80 -2.95
CA GLU A 60 -3.49 -19.80 -2.79
C GLU A 60 -3.09 -18.84 -1.68
N TRP A 61 -3.14 -17.53 -1.92
CA TRP A 61 -2.90 -16.53 -0.89
C TRP A 61 -3.39 -15.14 -1.28
N GLY A 62 -4.52 -14.71 -0.71
CA GLY A 62 -4.98 -13.32 -0.80
C GLY A 62 -5.29 -12.80 -2.20
N ASN A 63 -5.84 -11.60 -2.23
CA ASN A 63 -5.95 -10.80 -3.43
C ASN A 63 -5.60 -9.33 -3.12
N PRO A 64 -4.47 -8.81 -3.64
CA PRO A 64 -4.02 -7.45 -3.33
C PRO A 64 -4.99 -6.35 -3.81
N ARG A 65 -5.91 -6.67 -4.73
CA ARG A 65 -7.01 -5.77 -5.15
C ARG A 65 -8.11 -5.61 -4.10
N LEU A 66 -8.18 -6.49 -3.10
CA LEU A 66 -9.19 -6.44 -2.04
C LEU A 66 -8.67 -5.79 -0.75
N GLY A 67 -7.35 -5.76 -0.56
CA GLY A 67 -6.64 -5.24 0.60
C GLY A 67 -5.21 -5.78 0.67
N PHE A 68 -4.44 -5.33 1.66
CA PHE A 68 -3.08 -5.81 1.89
C PHE A 68 -3.08 -7.29 2.26
N VAL A 69 -2.27 -8.08 1.55
CA VAL A 69 -2.18 -9.53 1.72
C VAL A 69 -1.07 -9.88 2.72
N GLY A 70 -1.46 -10.53 3.83
CA GLY A 70 -0.55 -10.98 4.89
C GLY A 70 -0.13 -9.88 5.87
N ASP A 71 1.10 -9.97 6.37
CA ASP A 71 1.60 -9.08 7.42
C ASP A 71 2.52 -7.96 6.89
N ILE A 72 2.05 -6.73 7.04
CA ILE A 72 2.78 -5.52 6.64
C ILE A 72 4.04 -5.26 7.47
N THR A 73 4.06 -5.73 8.73
CA THR A 73 5.22 -5.57 9.61
C THR A 73 6.37 -6.49 9.20
N GLY A 74 6.05 -7.60 8.53
CA GLY A 74 6.99 -8.64 8.12
C GLY A 74 7.48 -9.54 9.27
N LYS A 75 6.72 -9.59 10.38
CA LYS A 75 6.91 -10.59 11.45
C LYS A 75 6.44 -11.96 10.99
N THR A 76 5.45 -12.01 10.12
CA THR A 76 4.99 -13.21 9.40
C THR A 76 4.98 -12.96 7.89
N PRO A 77 4.69 -13.96 7.03
CA PRO A 77 4.59 -13.73 5.59
C PRO A 77 3.63 -12.59 5.25
N GLY A 78 4.09 -11.70 4.38
CA GLY A 78 3.33 -10.60 3.81
C GLY A 78 3.73 -10.40 2.36
N TYR A 79 2.79 -9.92 1.56
CA TYR A 79 2.96 -9.74 0.13
C TYR A 79 2.91 -8.26 -0.24
N SER A 80 1.74 -7.73 -0.57
CA SER A 80 1.56 -6.36 -1.03
C SER A 80 0.07 -5.98 -1.06
N ILE A 81 -0.24 -4.79 -1.57
CA ILE A 81 -1.56 -4.24 -1.85
C ILE A 81 -1.55 -3.53 -3.21
N ASP A 82 -2.62 -3.65 -3.99
CA ASP A 82 -2.74 -2.98 -5.30
C ASP A 82 -3.25 -1.53 -5.16
N PRO A 83 -2.97 -0.64 -6.14
CA PRO A 83 -3.46 0.74 -6.16
C PRO A 83 -4.98 0.86 -5.98
N VAL A 84 -5.75 -0.04 -6.59
CA VAL A 84 -7.22 -0.10 -6.47
C VAL A 84 -7.68 -0.20 -5.01
N ALA A 85 -6.97 -1.00 -4.20
CA ALA A 85 -7.29 -1.18 -2.78
C ALA A 85 -6.80 -0.03 -1.89
N LEU A 86 -5.86 0.80 -2.38
CA LEU A 86 -5.39 2.02 -1.71
C LEU A 86 -6.25 3.25 -1.99
N ALA A 87 -6.96 3.28 -3.14
CA ALA A 87 -7.81 4.41 -3.51
C ALA A 87 -8.81 4.86 -2.42
N PRO A 88 -9.45 3.95 -1.65
CA PRO A 88 -10.28 4.35 -0.52
C PRO A 88 -9.51 5.13 0.56
N VAL A 89 -8.27 4.72 0.88
CA VAL A 89 -7.42 5.41 1.86
C VAL A 89 -7.08 6.82 1.38
N ILE A 90 -6.75 6.99 0.10
CA ILE A 90 -6.52 8.32 -0.49
C ILE A 90 -7.78 9.18 -0.33
N ASN A 91 -8.96 8.65 -0.63
CA ASN A 91 -10.22 9.39 -0.54
C ASN A 91 -10.64 9.74 0.89
N GLU A 92 -10.16 9.03 1.91
CA GLU A 92 -10.37 9.43 3.31
C GLU A 92 -9.61 10.73 3.65
N TYR A 93 -8.46 10.96 3.03
CA TYR A 93 -7.64 12.16 3.26
C TYR A 93 -7.87 13.28 2.24
N LEU A 94 -8.13 12.91 0.98
CA LEU A 94 -8.33 13.80 -0.16
C LEU A 94 -9.59 13.34 -0.94
N PRO A 95 -10.79 13.71 -0.47
CA PRO A 95 -12.03 13.22 -1.05
C PRO A 95 -12.16 13.48 -2.56
N GLY A 96 -12.39 12.41 -3.32
CA GLY A 96 -12.58 12.47 -4.77
C GLY A 96 -11.32 12.76 -5.58
N LYS A 97 -10.13 12.64 -4.96
CA LYS A 97 -8.84 12.92 -5.61
C LYS A 97 -8.05 11.66 -5.98
N ALA A 98 -8.48 10.48 -5.55
CA ALA A 98 -7.83 9.24 -5.96
C ALA A 98 -8.01 9.02 -7.47
N LEU A 99 -6.89 8.89 -8.19
CA LEU A 99 -6.86 8.56 -9.60
C LEU A 99 -5.87 7.39 -9.79
N ASP A 100 -6.38 6.27 -10.30
CA ASP A 100 -5.55 5.10 -10.63
C ASP A 100 -5.01 5.28 -12.06
N LEU A 101 -3.70 5.41 -12.18
CA LEU A 101 -2.98 5.56 -13.45
C LEU A 101 -2.38 4.22 -13.93
N THR A 102 -2.76 3.10 -13.32
CA THR A 102 -2.26 1.77 -13.71
C THR A 102 -2.63 1.47 -15.16
N GLY A 103 -1.61 1.27 -16.00
CA GLY A 103 -1.79 0.99 -17.42
C GLY A 103 -1.99 2.23 -18.30
N SER A 104 -2.00 3.45 -17.73
CA SER A 104 -1.97 4.69 -18.51
C SER A 104 -0.64 4.86 -19.23
N ASP A 105 -0.66 5.54 -20.37
CA ASP A 105 0.56 5.88 -21.12
C ASP A 105 1.24 7.10 -20.50
N TYR A 106 2.57 7.13 -20.49
CA TYR A 106 3.32 8.28 -19.95
C TYR A 106 3.07 9.57 -20.71
N SER A 107 2.66 9.53 -21.98
CA SER A 107 2.31 10.72 -22.75
C SER A 107 0.96 11.34 -22.36
N GLU A 108 0.15 10.63 -21.58
CA GLU A 108 -1.13 11.10 -21.05
C GLU A 108 -0.99 11.78 -19.66
N LEU A 109 0.22 11.83 -19.11
CA LEU A 109 0.56 12.38 -17.79
C LEU A 109 1.30 13.72 -17.89
#